data_AF-A0A7X9GMX0-F1
#
_entry.id   AF-A0A7X9GMX0-F1
#
_cell.length_a   1.000
_cell.length_b   1.000
_cell.length_c   1.000
_cell.angle_alpha   90.00
_cell.angle_beta   90.00
_cell.angle_gamma   90.00
#
_symmetry.space_group_name_H-M   'P 1'
#
loop_
_entity.id
_entity.type
_entity.pdbx_description
1 polymer ?
#
loop_
_entity_poly.entity_id
_entity_poly.type
_entity_poly.pdbx_seq_one_letter_code
_entity_poly.pdbx_strand_id
1 'polypeptide(L)' 'MAPKFGDLKRYCEKNGWSLVRNTDHWYYEKVLNDGTLLRTKVSHAVSKEIPK' A
#
# COMPACT_ATOMS: atom_id res chain seq x y z
N MET A 1 -11.41 5.32 -14.53
CA MET A 1 -10.11 4.64 -14.32
C MET A 1 -10.12 4.06 -12.93
N ALA A 2 -10.19 2.73 -12.81
CA ALA A 2 -10.08 2.09 -11.50
C ALA A 2 -8.63 2.22 -11.01
N PRO A 3 -8.41 2.41 -9.69
CA PRO A 3 -7.07 2.42 -9.14
C PRO A 3 -6.44 1.05 -9.33
N LYS A 4 -5.19 1.02 -9.80
CA LYS A 4 -4.42 -0.22 -9.90
C LYS A 4 -3.59 -0.43 -8.64
N PHE A 5 -3.12 -1.66 -8.42
CA PHE A 5 -2.19 -1.91 -7.31
C PHE A 5 -0.90 -1.08 -7.42
N GLY A 6 -0.48 -0.72 -8.65
CA GLY A 6 0.63 0.20 -8.89
C GLY A 6 0.38 1.63 -8.39
N ASP A 7 -0.86 2.13 -8.54
CA ASP A 7 -1.28 3.42 -7.99
C ASP A 7 -1.31 3.39 -6.46
N LEU A 8 -1.76 2.28 -5.87
CA LEU A 8 -1.77 2.11 -4.42
C LEU A 8 -0.34 2.12 -3.83
N LYS A 9 0.60 1.44 -4.49
CA LYS A 9 2.03 1.51 -4.13
C LYS A 9 2.55 2.94 -4.16
N ARG A 10 2.31 3.67 -5.26
CA ARG A 10 2.70 5.09 -5.39
C ARG A 10 2.05 5.96 -4.31
N TYR A 11 0.79 5.71 -3.99
CA TYR A 11 0.10 6.40 -2.91
C TYR A 11 0.79 6.15 -1.58
N CYS A 12 1.12 4.90 -1.25
CA CYS A 12 1.83 4.53 -0.03
C CYS A 12 3.20 5.23 0.08
N GLU A 13 4.00 5.18 -0.99
CA GLU A 13 5.32 5.84 -1.03
C GLU A 13 5.20 7.36 -0.87
N LYS A 14 4.20 7.99 -1.50
CA LYS A 14 3.96 9.44 -1.41
C LYS A 14 3.37 9.87 -0.05
N ASN A 15 2.58 9.02 0.59
CA ASN A 15 1.96 9.31 1.89
C ASN A 15 2.85 8.97 3.09
N GLY A 16 4.12 8.63 2.87
CA GLY A 16 5.05 8.29 3.95
C GLY A 16 4.70 6.98 4.64
N TRP A 17 4.18 6.00 3.90
CA TRP A 17 4.03 4.65 4.42
C TRP A 17 5.37 3.92 4.37
N SER A 18 5.69 3.22 5.44
CA SER A 18 6.90 2.41 5.55
C SER A 18 6.63 1.00 5.05
N LEU A 19 7.44 0.53 4.09
CA LEU A 19 7.40 -0.86 3.66
C LEU A 19 8.06 -1.73 4.72
N VAL A 20 7.28 -2.59 5.36
CA VAL A 20 7.74 -3.41 6.48
C VAL A 20 8.12 -4.80 6.01
N ARG A 21 7.42 -5.31 4.99
CA ARG A 21 7.69 -6.63 4.43
C ARG A 21 7.42 -6.64 2.93
N ASN A 22 8.31 -7.30 2.21
CA ASN A 22 8.19 -7.56 0.79
C ASN A 22 8.52 -9.03 0.57
N THR A 23 7.50 -9.86 0.37
CA THR A 23 7.67 -11.26 0.01
C THR A 23 6.85 -11.56 -1.23
N ASP A 24 5.62 -12.03 -1.04
CA ASP A 24 4.62 -12.24 -2.11
C ASP A 24 3.74 -11.00 -2.31
N HIS A 25 3.71 -10.14 -1.28
CA HIS A 25 2.99 -8.87 -1.26
C HIS A 25 3.86 -7.80 -0.58
N TRP A 26 3.60 -6.54 -0.91
CA TRP A 26 4.12 -5.41 -0.16
C TRP A 26 3.22 -5.11 1.03
N TYR A 27 3.80 -5.20 2.22
CA TYR A 27 3.16 -4.82 3.47
C TYR A 27 3.65 -3.44 3.86
N TYR A 28 2.74 -2.49 3.87
CA TYR A 28 3.01 -1.13 4.28
C TYR A 28 2.37 -0.86 5.64
N GLU A 29 3.10 -0.16 6.50
CA GLU A 29 2.59 0.35 7.77
C GLU A 29 2.74 1.87 7.80
N LYS A 30 1.74 2.54 8.39
CA LYS A 30 1.80 3.98 8.66
C LYS A 30 1.32 4.23 10.07
N VAL A 31 2.18 4.85 10.85
CA VAL A 31 1.83 5.34 12.18
C VAL A 31 1.26 6.74 12.01
N LEU A 32 0.00 6.92 12.40
CA LEU A 32 -0.63 8.23 12.46
C LEU A 32 -0.14 8.99 13.69
N ASN A 33 -0.25 10.32 13.65
CA ASN A 33 0.17 11.18 14.76
C ASN A 33 -0.57 10.88 16.08
N ASP A 34 -1.74 10.28 15.99
CA ASP A 34 -2.57 9.84 17.12
C ASP A 34 -2.09 8.50 17.73
N GLY A 35 -1.04 7.89 17.17
CA GLY A 35 -0.55 6.56 17.58
C GLY A 35 -1.26 5.39 16.91
N THR A 36 -2.28 5.65 16.08
CA THR A 36 -2.96 4.61 15.31
C THR A 36 -2.04 4.02 14.25
N LEU A 37 -1.89 2.70 14.23
CA LEU A 37 -1.04 1.99 13.27
C LEU A 37 -1.91 1.42 12.14
N LEU A 38 -1.82 2.03 10.97
CA LEU A 38 -2.49 1.54 9.76
C LEU A 38 -1.61 0.52 9.06
N ARG A 39 -2.23 -0.55 8.56
CA ARG A 39 -1.59 -1.61 7.77
C ARG A 39 -2.29 -1.73 6.44
N THR A 40 -1.53 -1.80 5.36
CA THR A 40 -2.07 -2.12 4.04
C THR A 40 -1.24 -3.17 3.33
N LYS A 41 -1.94 -4.00 2.56
CA LYS A 41 -1.39 -5.09 1.76
C LYS A 41 -1.57 -4.72 0.30
N VAL A 42 -0.48 -4.63 -0.44
CA VAL A 42 -0.48 -4.34 -1.87
C VAL A 42 0.05 -5.57 -2.61
N SER A 43 -0.75 -6.12 -3.53
CA SER A 43 -0.31 -7.21 -4.39
C SER A 43 0.70 -6.73 -5.43
N HIS A 44 1.64 -7.62 -5.79
CA HIS A 44 2.61 -7.37 -6.87
C HIS A 44 1.95 -7.28 -8.26
N ALA A 45 0.66 -7.59 -8.35
CA ALA A 45 -0.16 -7.44 -9.54
C ALA A 45 -0.45 -5.96 -9.85
N VAL A 46 0.58 -5.12 -10.01
CA VAL A 46 0.50 -3.67 -10.28
C VAL A 46 -0.34 -3.33 -11.51
N SER A 47 -0.49 -4.28 -12.44
CA SER A 47 -1.30 -4.14 -13.65
C SER A 47 -2.78 -4.46 -13.43
N LYS A 48 -3.14 -5.18 -12.36
CA LYS A 48 -4.54 -5.47 -12.02
C LYS A 48 -5.20 -4.25 -11.38
N GLU A 49 -6.46 -4.07 -11.72
CA GLU A 49 -7.35 -3.12 -11.05
C GLU A 49 -7.71 -3.66 -9.67
N ILE A 50 -7.81 -2.75 -8.69
CA ILE A 50 -8.25 -3.10 -7.34
C ILE A 50 -9.77 -3.29 -7.41
N PRO A 51 -10.29 -4.49 -7.08
CA PRO A 51 -11.74 -4.70 -7.03
C PRO A 51 -12.37 -3.81 -5.95
N LYS A 52 -13.55 -3.26 -6.26
CA LYS A 52 -14.27 -2.27 -5.46
C LYS A 52 -15.06 -2.90 -4.32
#